data_AF-A0A2N5SPU0-F1
#
_entry.id   AF-A0A2N5SPU0-F1
#
_cell.length_a   1.000
_cell.length_b   1.000
_cell.length_c   1.000
_cell.angle_alpha   90.00
_cell.angle_beta   90.00
_cell.angle_gamma   90.00
#
_symmetry.space_group_name_H-M   'P 1'
#
loop_
_entity.id
_entity.type
_entity.pdbx_description
1 polymer ?
#
loop_
_entity_poly.entity_id
_entity_poly.type
_entity_poly.pdbx_seq_one_letter_code
_entity_poly.pdbx_strand_id
1 'polypeptide(L)'
;MFSKIEKLVDGNSKQIVDQLDGSVRSIVPTISQQIGKPLTSKVLQVQDSLQEHRKSIDFSLSNLSSMINTTGVACQAMNCRLGEILGAVRDIQKGVSQPGEGLTENSQLVKLEKELSLVVKATNDSVIAALVSRPECDSEKCVQAIQALDATVHLLQRAVDLKGKAAESGGPVARAIEATMAKVTARLDAVIAVKEDECLSLAGIKQAISEAVEAAMGSYMKKIDSTMAKMSAANGEDDMARSVNLARSVNQEELERRIEEASEGQRHDFQKLNERFDAMMSQNRAEGARLRAEVAELQNALKAAQSNGDGRPGGGPVPDVGGEEELEQISAEEQKQLTNAIAKSDWPTFSGKGEYDHMDFIHWIDSAQRHSRVSDGVIVLKLLTILTDGARSWFKTMEAVHKNRKWSFWRAELCKKYGTASWKRKKEDAFDADKFVAGVTVPSD
;
A
#
# COMPACT_ATOMS: atom_id res chain seq x y z
N MET A 1 45.28 41.84 -7.42
CA MET A 1 45.44 41.17 -6.11
C MET A 1 44.37 40.10 -5.91
N PHE A 2 43.07 40.44 -6.01
CA PHE A 2 41.96 39.47 -5.91
C PHE A 2 42.08 38.25 -6.81
N SER A 3 42.43 38.41 -8.09
CA SER A 3 42.64 37.27 -9.01
C SER A 3 43.75 36.30 -8.59
N LYS A 4 44.76 36.76 -7.84
CA LYS A 4 45.81 35.88 -7.29
C LYS A 4 45.33 35.13 -6.05
N ILE A 5 44.43 35.72 -5.25
CA ILE A 5 43.84 35.07 -4.07
C ILE A 5 42.81 34.03 -4.52
N GLU A 6 41.99 34.36 -5.52
CA GLU A 6 41.01 33.46 -6.13
C GLU A 6 41.69 32.19 -6.68
N LYS A 7 42.72 32.34 -7.52
CA LYS A 7 43.51 31.19 -8.04
C LYS A 7 44.10 30.28 -6.95
N LEU A 8 44.37 30.85 -5.78
CA LEU A 8 45.12 30.23 -4.70
C LEU A 8 44.16 29.49 -3.76
N VAL A 9 43.00 30.09 -3.50
CA VAL A 9 41.85 29.44 -2.84
C VAL A 9 41.32 28.31 -3.72
N ASP A 10 41.15 28.54 -5.02
CA ASP A 10 40.70 27.51 -5.96
C ASP A 10 41.69 26.34 -6.03
N GLY A 11 43.00 26.62 -6.03
CA GLY A 11 44.05 25.59 -6.05
C GLY A 11 44.09 24.74 -4.78
N ASN A 12 43.97 25.36 -3.60
CA ASN A 12 43.95 24.65 -2.33
C ASN A 12 42.65 23.86 -2.12
N SER A 13 41.51 24.46 -2.50
CA SER A 13 40.22 23.78 -2.50
C SER A 13 40.27 22.55 -3.40
N LYS A 14 40.81 22.69 -4.62
CA LYS A 14 41.00 21.57 -5.54
C LYS A 14 41.91 20.49 -4.95
N GLN A 15 43.03 20.85 -4.34
CA GLN A 15 43.93 19.86 -3.74
C GLN A 15 43.29 19.09 -2.57
N ILE A 16 42.50 19.75 -1.73
CA ILE A 16 41.78 19.12 -0.63
C ILE A 16 40.68 18.21 -1.17
N VAL A 17 39.94 18.67 -2.18
CA VAL A 17 38.91 17.87 -2.86
C VAL A 17 39.54 16.64 -3.51
N ASP A 18 40.67 16.76 -4.18
CA ASP A 18 41.37 15.64 -4.83
C ASP A 18 41.88 14.61 -3.80
N GLN A 19 42.39 15.04 -2.65
CA GLN A 19 42.83 14.13 -1.58
C GLN A 19 41.65 13.42 -0.88
N LEU A 20 40.56 14.15 -0.66
CA LEU A 20 39.35 13.60 -0.08
C LEU A 20 38.71 12.60 -1.04
N ASP A 21 38.61 12.94 -2.32
CA ASP A 21 38.09 12.07 -3.38
C ASP A 21 38.93 10.80 -3.52
N GLY A 22 40.26 10.89 -3.46
CA GLY A 22 41.14 9.71 -3.45
C GLY A 22 40.93 8.79 -2.24
N SER A 23 40.72 9.36 -1.06
CA SER A 23 40.46 8.61 0.17
C SER A 23 39.08 7.95 0.15
N VAL A 24 38.06 8.65 -0.33
CA VAL A 24 36.70 8.12 -0.48
C VAL A 24 36.69 7.01 -1.55
N ARG A 25 37.36 7.21 -2.69
CA ARG A 25 37.43 6.18 -3.75
C ARG A 25 38.15 4.91 -3.35
N SER A 26 39.08 4.96 -2.39
CA SER A 26 39.74 3.74 -1.91
C SER A 26 38.88 2.96 -0.90
N ILE A 27 38.08 3.65 -0.09
CA ILE A 27 37.23 3.04 0.94
C ILE A 27 35.92 2.49 0.37
N VAL A 28 35.30 3.19 -0.59
CA VAL A 28 33.99 2.82 -1.15
C VAL A 28 33.96 1.39 -1.74
N PRO A 29 34.94 0.94 -2.54
CA PRO A 29 34.97 -0.42 -3.06
C PRO A 29 35.07 -1.48 -1.95
N THR A 30 35.86 -1.22 -0.91
CA THR A 30 36.03 -2.13 0.22
C THR A 30 34.75 -2.28 1.03
N ILE A 31 34.06 -1.17 1.32
CA ILE A 31 32.75 -1.20 2.02
C ILE A 31 31.71 -1.91 1.16
N SER A 32 31.64 -1.60 -0.13
CA SER A 32 30.71 -2.26 -1.06
C SER A 32 30.98 -3.76 -1.16
N GLN A 33 32.25 -4.18 -1.19
CA GLN A 33 32.61 -5.59 -1.31
C GLN A 33 32.46 -6.37 0.00
N GLN A 34 32.82 -5.79 1.15
CA GLN A 34 32.78 -6.50 2.43
C GLN A 34 31.43 -6.44 3.12
N ILE A 35 30.67 -5.36 2.93
CA ILE A 35 29.38 -5.17 3.60
C ILE A 35 28.25 -5.27 2.60
N GLY A 36 28.36 -4.57 1.47
CA GLY A 36 27.32 -4.53 0.43
C GLY A 36 27.00 -5.93 -0.11
N LYS A 37 28.00 -6.68 -0.60
CA LYS A 37 27.76 -8.00 -1.22
C LYS A 37 27.16 -9.03 -0.26
N PRO A 38 27.68 -9.26 0.96
CA PRO A 38 27.09 -10.24 1.88
C PRO A 38 25.70 -9.83 2.35
N LEU A 39 25.46 -8.53 2.56
CA LEU A 39 24.14 -8.03 2.93
C LEU A 39 23.14 -8.23 1.79
N THR A 40 23.47 -7.83 0.57
CA THR A 40 22.61 -8.05 -0.61
C THR A 40 22.31 -9.53 -0.82
N SER A 41 23.31 -10.41 -0.66
CA SER A 41 23.09 -11.86 -0.75
C SER A 41 22.13 -12.38 0.31
N LYS A 42 22.22 -11.89 1.56
CA LYS A 42 21.30 -12.29 2.63
C LYS A 42 19.90 -11.71 2.45
N VAL A 43 19.78 -10.48 1.96
CA VAL A 43 18.49 -9.87 1.61
C VAL A 43 17.81 -10.66 0.49
N LEU A 44 18.56 -11.05 -0.56
CA LEU A 44 18.04 -11.91 -1.62
C LEU A 44 17.60 -13.28 -1.09
N GLN A 45 18.39 -13.90 -0.20
CA GLN A 45 18.01 -15.17 0.41
C GLN A 45 16.69 -15.09 1.22
N VAL A 46 16.51 -14.01 1.97
CA VAL A 46 15.26 -13.75 2.71
C VAL A 46 14.11 -13.49 1.74
N GLN A 47 14.35 -12.72 0.68
CA GLN A 47 13.36 -12.46 -0.35
C GLN A 47 12.90 -13.75 -1.05
N ASP A 48 13.82 -14.64 -1.40
CA ASP A 48 13.51 -15.93 -2.04
C ASP A 48 12.68 -16.83 -1.11
N SER A 49 13.06 -16.91 0.17
CA SER A 49 12.30 -17.67 1.17
C SER A 49 10.89 -17.09 1.38
N LEU A 50 10.74 -15.77 1.45
CA LEU A 50 9.43 -15.12 1.54
C LEU A 50 8.58 -15.37 0.30
N GLN A 51 9.17 -15.38 -0.89
CA GLN A 51 8.46 -15.71 -2.13
C GLN A 51 7.99 -17.17 -2.16
N GLU A 52 8.79 -18.10 -1.66
CA GLU A 52 8.41 -19.51 -1.55
C GLU A 52 7.25 -19.70 -0.57
N HIS A 53 7.32 -19.08 0.61
CA HIS A 53 6.22 -19.10 1.59
C HIS A 53 4.95 -18.48 1.03
N ARG A 54 5.05 -17.35 0.31
CA ARG A 54 3.91 -16.72 -0.36
C ARG A 54 3.24 -17.68 -1.34
N LYS A 55 4.03 -18.36 -2.21
CA LYS A 55 3.49 -19.35 -3.16
C LYS A 55 2.78 -20.51 -2.44
N SER A 56 3.33 -20.97 -1.32
CA SER A 56 2.72 -22.02 -0.50
C SER A 56 1.38 -21.57 0.11
N ILE A 57 1.31 -20.35 0.62
CA ILE A 57 0.08 -19.75 1.15
C ILE A 57 -0.95 -19.58 0.04
N ASP A 58 -0.57 -18.99 -1.10
CA ASP A 58 -1.47 -18.78 -2.25
C ASP A 58 -2.04 -20.11 -2.76
N PHE A 59 -1.23 -21.17 -2.79
CA PHE A 59 -1.68 -22.53 -3.11
C PHE A 59 -2.68 -23.07 -2.08
N SER A 60 -2.40 -22.89 -0.79
CA SER A 60 -3.28 -23.33 0.30
C SER A 60 -4.63 -22.60 0.30
N LEU A 61 -4.62 -21.29 0.07
CA LEU A 61 -5.83 -20.46 -0.05
C LEU A 61 -6.64 -20.84 -1.31
N SER A 62 -5.97 -21.14 -2.42
CA SER A 62 -6.65 -21.62 -3.63
C SER A 62 -7.36 -22.96 -3.39
N ASN A 63 -6.70 -23.89 -2.67
CA ASN A 63 -7.31 -25.15 -2.28
C ASN A 63 -8.50 -24.93 -1.32
N LEU A 64 -8.38 -24.04 -0.35
CA LEU A 64 -9.47 -23.68 0.56
C LEU A 64 -10.66 -23.08 -0.19
N SER A 65 -10.41 -22.16 -1.12
CA SER A 65 -11.46 -21.56 -1.96
C SER A 65 -12.18 -22.63 -2.79
N SER A 66 -11.44 -23.58 -3.37
CA SER A 66 -12.01 -24.71 -4.11
C SER A 66 -12.90 -25.60 -3.21
N MET A 67 -12.45 -25.88 -1.99
CA MET A 67 -13.23 -26.63 -1.00
C MET A 67 -14.52 -25.90 -0.59
N ILE A 68 -14.45 -24.59 -0.35
CA ILE A 68 -15.62 -23.77 -0.01
C ILE A 68 -16.63 -23.79 -1.15
N ASN A 69 -16.18 -23.58 -2.40
CA ASN A 69 -17.05 -23.62 -3.57
C ASN A 69 -17.72 -24.98 -3.74
N THR A 70 -16.96 -26.07 -3.59
CA THR A 70 -17.51 -27.43 -3.66
C THR A 70 -18.56 -27.69 -2.58
N THR A 71 -18.29 -27.23 -1.35
CA THR A 71 -19.23 -27.34 -0.22
C THR A 71 -20.48 -26.49 -0.46
N GLY A 72 -20.33 -25.28 -1.01
CA GLY A 72 -21.43 -24.40 -1.37
C GLY A 72 -22.37 -25.03 -2.40
N VAL A 73 -21.82 -25.64 -3.44
CA VAL A 73 -22.60 -26.38 -4.45
C VAL A 73 -23.35 -27.56 -3.82
N ALA A 74 -22.72 -28.30 -2.91
CA ALA A 74 -23.38 -29.40 -2.19
C ALA A 74 -24.53 -28.89 -1.30
N CYS A 75 -24.34 -27.79 -0.56
CA CYS A 75 -25.39 -27.16 0.24
C CYS A 75 -26.55 -26.66 -0.62
N GLN A 76 -26.26 -26.07 -1.79
CA GLN A 76 -27.29 -25.62 -2.72
C GLN A 76 -28.11 -26.80 -3.26
N ALA A 77 -27.45 -27.89 -3.67
CA ALA A 77 -28.13 -29.10 -4.11
C ALA A 77 -29.04 -29.68 -3.02
N MET A 78 -28.60 -29.67 -1.76
CA MET A 78 -29.40 -30.09 -0.61
C MET A 78 -30.62 -29.18 -0.40
N ASN A 79 -30.46 -27.85 -0.50
CA ASN A 79 -31.56 -26.90 -0.37
C ASN A 79 -32.61 -27.08 -1.47
N CYS A 80 -32.20 -27.33 -2.71
CA CYS A 80 -33.14 -27.64 -3.80
C CYS A 80 -33.98 -28.89 -3.48
N ARG A 81 -33.35 -29.96 -2.97
CA ARG A 81 -34.06 -31.19 -2.59
C ARG A 81 -35.00 -30.97 -1.40
N LEU A 82 -34.62 -30.17 -0.41
CA LEU A 82 -35.53 -29.79 0.69
C LEU A 82 -36.75 -29.01 0.17
N GLY A 83 -36.56 -28.16 -0.85
CA GLY A 83 -37.65 -27.49 -1.55
C GLY A 83 -38.62 -28.46 -2.23
N GLU A 84 -38.10 -29.50 -2.91
CA GLU A 84 -38.92 -30.56 -3.52
C GLU A 84 -39.74 -31.33 -2.47
N ILE A 85 -39.11 -31.68 -1.35
CA ILE A 85 -39.79 -32.36 -0.23
C ILE A 85 -40.90 -31.48 0.35
N LEU A 86 -40.62 -30.20 0.60
CA LEU A 86 -41.61 -29.25 1.11
C LEU A 86 -42.79 -29.07 0.12
N GLY A 87 -42.50 -29.07 -1.18
CA GLY A 87 -43.52 -29.07 -2.23
C GLY A 87 -44.44 -30.28 -2.14
N ALA A 88 -43.85 -31.49 -2.07
CA ALA A 88 -44.61 -32.73 -1.94
C ALA A 88 -45.48 -32.76 -0.67
N VAL A 89 -44.95 -32.31 0.47
CA VAL A 89 -45.72 -32.20 1.73
C VAL A 89 -46.91 -31.24 1.60
N ARG A 90 -46.72 -30.10 0.92
CA ARG A 90 -47.78 -29.11 0.71
C ARG A 90 -48.90 -29.65 -0.19
N ASP A 91 -48.55 -30.39 -1.23
CA ASP A 91 -49.55 -30.99 -2.13
C ASP A 91 -50.42 -32.02 -1.42
N ILE A 92 -49.84 -32.77 -0.48
CA ILE A 92 -50.57 -33.72 0.37
C ILE A 92 -51.49 -33.00 1.34
N GLN A 93 -51.01 -31.93 1.97
CA GLN A 93 -51.85 -31.10 2.85
C GLN A 93 -53.07 -30.53 2.11
N LYS A 94 -52.91 -30.13 0.83
CA LYS A 94 -54.03 -29.71 -0.01
C LYS A 94 -55.01 -30.84 -0.31
N GLY A 95 -54.50 -32.04 -0.59
CA GLY A 95 -55.33 -33.24 -0.82
C GLY A 95 -56.17 -33.63 0.39
N VAL A 96 -55.59 -33.58 1.60
CA VAL A 96 -56.30 -33.87 2.87
C VAL A 96 -57.36 -32.82 3.20
N SER A 97 -57.19 -31.58 2.74
CA SER A 97 -58.13 -30.48 3.02
C SER A 97 -59.38 -30.49 2.14
N GLN A 98 -59.51 -31.41 1.17
CA GLN A 98 -60.72 -31.57 0.35
C GLN A 98 -61.50 -32.82 0.79
N PRO A 99 -62.59 -32.67 1.56
CA PRO A 99 -63.40 -33.79 2.02
C PRO A 99 -64.35 -34.23 0.90
N GLY A 100 -63.92 -35.18 0.07
CA GLY A 100 -64.72 -35.70 -1.04
C GLY A 100 -64.36 -37.15 -1.40
N GLU A 101 -65.19 -38.07 -0.93
CA GLU A 101 -65.39 -39.45 -1.42
C GLU A 101 -64.21 -40.44 -1.37
N GLY A 102 -64.11 -41.14 -0.23
CA GLY A 102 -64.13 -42.62 -0.23
C GLY A 102 -62.89 -43.40 -0.67
N LEU A 103 -61.73 -42.77 -0.87
CA LEU A 103 -60.49 -43.49 -1.16
C LEU A 103 -59.58 -43.59 0.08
N THR A 104 -59.06 -44.79 0.30
CA THR A 104 -58.29 -45.24 1.47
C THR A 104 -57.05 -44.37 1.74
N GLU A 105 -57.19 -43.40 2.65
CA GLU A 105 -56.12 -42.49 3.14
C GLU A 105 -54.79 -43.20 3.46
N ASN A 106 -54.85 -44.44 3.97
CA ASN A 106 -53.67 -45.24 4.28
C ASN A 106 -52.77 -45.54 3.06
N SER A 107 -53.31 -45.63 1.84
CA SER A 107 -52.51 -45.95 0.65
C SER A 107 -51.61 -44.79 0.23
N GLN A 108 -52.12 -43.56 0.33
CA GLN A 108 -51.36 -42.36 -0.01
C GLN A 108 -50.27 -42.07 1.02
N LEU A 109 -50.55 -42.30 2.30
CA LEU A 109 -49.57 -42.13 3.37
C LEU A 109 -48.38 -43.09 3.23
N VAL A 110 -48.65 -44.36 2.92
CA VAL A 110 -47.61 -45.38 2.70
C VAL A 110 -46.79 -45.07 1.45
N LYS A 111 -47.42 -44.54 0.39
CA LYS A 111 -46.70 -44.11 -0.82
C LYS A 111 -45.75 -42.95 -0.52
N LEU A 112 -46.22 -41.96 0.25
CA LEU A 112 -45.42 -40.82 0.69
C LEU A 112 -44.23 -41.26 1.54
N GLU A 113 -44.46 -42.12 2.53
CA GLU A 113 -43.40 -42.63 3.40
C GLU A 113 -42.29 -43.30 2.58
N LYS A 114 -42.68 -44.06 1.55
CA LYS A 114 -41.74 -44.72 0.64
C LYS A 114 -40.96 -43.74 -0.23
N GLU A 115 -41.62 -42.71 -0.76
CA GLU A 115 -40.97 -41.65 -1.55
C GLU A 115 -40.02 -40.81 -0.67
N LEU A 116 -40.45 -40.42 0.53
CA LEU A 116 -39.63 -39.67 1.49
C LEU A 116 -38.39 -40.48 1.92
N SER A 117 -38.58 -41.77 2.22
CA SER A 117 -37.48 -42.67 2.58
C SER A 117 -36.46 -42.84 1.44
N LEU A 118 -36.93 -42.92 0.18
CA LEU A 118 -36.07 -42.94 -1.00
C LEU A 118 -35.27 -41.65 -1.18
N VAL A 119 -35.91 -40.48 -1.03
CA VAL A 119 -35.25 -39.18 -1.18
C VAL A 119 -34.24 -38.93 -0.06
N VAL A 120 -34.59 -39.27 1.19
CA VAL A 120 -33.67 -39.16 2.33
C VAL A 120 -32.47 -40.07 2.13
N LYS A 121 -32.67 -41.33 1.71
CA LYS A 121 -31.58 -42.26 1.44
C LYS A 121 -30.68 -41.78 0.30
N ALA A 122 -31.26 -41.34 -0.81
CA ALA A 122 -30.50 -40.81 -1.95
C ALA A 122 -29.73 -39.53 -1.61
N THR A 123 -30.21 -38.75 -0.65
CA THR A 123 -29.52 -37.54 -0.17
C THR A 123 -28.39 -37.90 0.77
N ASN A 124 -28.62 -38.84 1.68
CA ASN A 124 -27.58 -39.35 2.57
C ASN A 124 -26.44 -40.01 1.78
N ASP A 125 -26.76 -40.86 0.80
CA ASP A 125 -25.77 -41.53 -0.05
C ASP A 125 -24.94 -40.50 -0.86
N SER A 126 -25.57 -39.43 -1.34
CA SER A 126 -24.88 -38.34 -2.04
C SER A 126 -23.95 -37.53 -1.12
N VAL A 127 -24.37 -37.27 0.12
CA VAL A 127 -23.54 -36.58 1.12
C VAL A 127 -22.37 -37.46 1.55
N ILE A 128 -22.60 -38.75 1.77
CA ILE A 128 -21.54 -39.72 2.08
C ILE A 128 -20.54 -39.80 0.93
N ALA A 129 -21.00 -39.89 -0.32
CA ALA A 129 -20.11 -39.91 -1.48
C ALA A 129 -19.27 -38.63 -1.60
N ALA A 130 -19.86 -37.46 -1.34
CA ALA A 130 -19.14 -36.18 -1.31
C ALA A 130 -18.11 -36.09 -0.16
N LEU A 131 -18.42 -36.67 1.01
CA LEU A 131 -17.50 -36.72 2.15
C LEU A 131 -16.36 -37.72 1.94
N VAL A 132 -16.62 -38.87 1.32
CA VAL A 132 -15.62 -39.92 1.03
C VAL A 132 -14.69 -39.51 -0.12
N SER A 133 -15.17 -38.72 -1.08
CA SER A 133 -14.35 -38.20 -2.19
C SER A 133 -13.49 -36.98 -1.83
N ARG A 134 -13.61 -36.48 -0.59
CA ARG A 134 -12.84 -35.33 -0.12
C ARG A 134 -11.37 -35.76 0.05
N PRO A 135 -10.39 -35.13 -0.64
CA PRO A 135 -8.99 -35.42 -0.36
C PRO A 135 -8.72 -35.07 1.09
N GLU A 136 -8.15 -36.01 1.86
CA GLU A 136 -7.78 -35.79 3.25
C GLU A 136 -6.91 -34.53 3.32
N CYS A 137 -7.51 -33.43 3.77
CA CYS A 137 -6.78 -32.26 4.18
C CYS A 137 -6.07 -32.69 5.44
N ASP A 138 -4.81 -33.10 5.28
CA ASP A 138 -3.94 -33.54 6.36
C ASP A 138 -3.70 -32.34 7.28
N SER A 139 -4.63 -32.16 8.22
CA SER A 139 -4.64 -31.05 9.15
C SER A 139 -3.36 -31.04 9.98
N GLU A 140 -2.71 -32.19 10.17
CA GLU A 140 -1.40 -32.30 10.78
C GLU A 140 -0.32 -31.65 9.90
N LYS A 141 -0.32 -31.86 8.58
CA LYS A 141 0.60 -31.14 7.67
C LYS A 141 0.37 -29.64 7.67
N CYS A 142 -0.87 -29.18 7.76
CA CYS A 142 -1.17 -27.76 7.82
C CYS A 142 -0.70 -27.14 9.14
N VAL A 143 -0.97 -27.81 10.26
CA VAL A 143 -0.47 -27.41 11.60
C VAL A 143 1.06 -27.47 11.66
N GLN A 144 1.69 -28.50 11.09
CA GLN A 144 3.16 -28.61 10.99
C GLN A 144 3.76 -27.48 10.15
N ALA A 145 3.13 -27.10 9.03
CA ALA A 145 3.59 -25.98 8.21
C ALA A 145 3.50 -24.65 8.96
N ILE A 146 2.42 -24.42 9.70
CA ILE A 146 2.24 -23.23 10.55
C ILE A 146 3.28 -23.20 11.69
N GLN A 147 3.49 -24.33 12.37
CA GLN A 147 4.49 -24.45 13.43
C GLN A 147 5.93 -24.28 12.92
N ALA A 148 6.24 -24.80 11.73
CA ALA A 148 7.54 -24.61 11.09
C ALA A 148 7.79 -23.14 10.72
N LEU A 149 6.75 -22.44 10.25
CA LEU A 149 6.80 -21.00 9.96
C LEU A 149 7.06 -20.21 11.25
N ASP A 150 6.31 -20.49 12.31
CA ASP A 150 6.44 -19.85 13.62
C ASP A 150 7.86 -20.05 14.22
N ALA A 151 8.40 -21.27 14.16
CA ALA A 151 9.76 -21.56 14.59
C ALA A 151 10.82 -20.76 13.80
N THR A 152 10.60 -20.57 12.49
CA THR A 152 11.52 -19.82 11.63
C THR A 152 11.48 -18.32 11.95
N VAL A 153 10.29 -17.76 12.17
CA VAL A 153 10.10 -16.38 12.64
C VAL A 153 10.80 -16.16 13.99
N HIS A 154 10.63 -17.10 14.93
CA HIS A 154 11.31 -17.03 16.23
C HIS A 154 12.84 -17.11 16.12
N LEU A 155 13.40 -17.90 15.21
CA LEU A 155 14.85 -17.96 14.96
C LEU A 155 15.37 -16.65 14.36
N LEU A 156 14.64 -16.07 13.41
CA LEU A 156 14.98 -14.77 12.82
C LEU A 156 14.92 -13.66 13.87
N GLN A 157 13.90 -13.64 14.72
CA GLN A 157 13.78 -12.69 15.82
C GLN A 157 14.99 -12.79 16.77
N ARG A 158 15.37 -14.00 17.20
CA ARG A 158 16.57 -14.19 18.03
C ARG A 158 17.85 -13.74 17.34
N ALA A 159 17.99 -13.99 16.03
CA ALA A 159 19.18 -13.57 15.29
C ALA A 159 19.28 -12.03 15.19
N VAL A 160 18.14 -11.36 15.07
CA VAL A 160 18.03 -9.89 15.12
C VAL A 160 18.37 -9.39 16.53
N ASP A 161 17.79 -9.98 17.57
CA ASP A 161 18.04 -9.58 18.97
C ASP A 161 19.51 -9.78 19.36
N LEU A 162 20.13 -10.88 18.94
CA LEU A 162 21.56 -11.14 19.18
C LEU A 162 22.45 -10.17 18.41
N LYS A 163 22.06 -9.75 17.19
CA LYS A 163 22.77 -8.70 16.45
C LYS A 163 22.60 -7.32 17.09
N GLY A 164 21.43 -7.02 17.65
CA GLY A 164 21.18 -5.81 18.43
C GLY A 164 22.07 -5.76 19.67
N LYS A 165 22.13 -6.86 20.44
CA LYS A 165 22.99 -6.97 21.63
C LYS A 165 24.49 -6.94 21.31
N ALA A 166 24.91 -7.47 20.16
CA ALA A 166 26.29 -7.38 19.69
C ALA A 166 26.69 -5.95 19.26
N ALA A 167 25.73 -5.13 18.82
CA ALA A 167 25.94 -3.71 18.56
C ALA A 167 26.07 -2.91 19.86
N GLU A 168 25.33 -3.27 20.91
CA GLU A 168 25.40 -2.65 22.24
C GLU A 168 26.71 -2.99 23.00
N SER A 169 27.34 -4.14 22.76
CA SER A 169 28.63 -4.49 23.38
C SER A 169 29.87 -3.84 22.74
N GLY A 170 29.68 -2.85 21.86
CA GLY A 170 30.66 -1.81 21.50
C GLY A 170 32.11 -2.29 21.34
N GLY A 171 32.39 -2.96 20.22
CA GLY A 171 33.76 -3.05 19.70
C GLY A 171 34.35 -1.64 19.51
N PRO A 172 35.70 -1.48 19.59
CA PRO A 172 36.38 -0.19 19.66
C PRO A 172 36.02 0.79 18.53
N VAL A 173 35.51 0.29 17.41
CA VAL A 173 35.07 1.09 16.25
C VAL A 173 33.71 1.78 16.49
N ALA A 174 32.75 1.11 17.12
CA ALA A 174 31.43 1.70 17.39
C ALA A 174 31.52 2.84 18.42
N ARG A 175 32.35 2.65 19.47
CA ARG A 175 32.66 3.71 20.44
C ARG A 175 33.41 4.89 19.83
N ALA A 176 34.26 4.67 18.83
CA ALA A 176 34.93 5.74 18.11
C ALA A 176 33.94 6.55 17.24
N ILE A 177 32.97 5.88 16.62
CA ILE A 177 31.93 6.53 15.82
C ILE A 177 30.96 7.32 16.71
N GLU A 178 30.50 6.75 17.82
CA GLU A 178 29.67 7.46 18.82
C GLU A 178 30.40 8.66 19.42
N ALA A 179 31.68 8.53 19.80
CA ALA A 179 32.46 9.65 20.30
C ALA A 179 32.64 10.76 19.25
N THR A 180 32.72 10.38 17.98
CA THR A 180 32.80 11.34 16.87
C THR A 180 31.46 12.03 16.63
N MET A 181 30.34 11.28 16.64
CA MET A 181 29.00 11.85 16.51
C MET A 181 28.66 12.76 17.69
N ALA A 182 28.93 12.35 18.93
CA ALA A 182 28.72 13.19 20.11
C ALA A 182 29.52 14.51 20.03
N LYS A 183 30.75 14.46 19.49
CA LYS A 183 31.59 15.65 19.28
C LYS A 183 31.08 16.56 18.17
N VAL A 184 30.44 15.99 17.14
CA VAL A 184 29.78 16.73 16.06
C VAL A 184 28.49 17.38 16.56
N THR A 185 27.67 16.64 17.32
CA THR A 185 26.42 17.15 17.89
C THR A 185 26.69 18.25 18.92
N ALA A 186 27.65 18.07 19.83
CA ALA A 186 28.04 19.12 20.77
C ALA A 186 28.60 20.39 20.07
N ARG A 187 29.24 20.24 18.90
CA ARG A 187 29.65 21.38 18.07
C ARG A 187 28.49 22.04 17.37
N LEU A 188 27.48 21.27 16.96
CA LEU A 188 26.26 21.79 16.34
C LEU A 188 25.43 22.55 17.37
N ASP A 189 25.27 22.00 18.57
CA ASP A 189 24.57 22.63 19.69
C ASP A 189 25.31 23.89 20.16
N ALA A 190 26.64 23.90 20.16
CA ALA A 190 27.41 25.12 20.42
C ALA A 190 27.20 26.19 19.32
N VAL A 191 27.07 25.80 18.06
CA VAL A 191 26.78 26.73 16.94
C VAL A 191 25.33 27.24 16.97
N ILE A 192 24.40 26.44 17.47
CA ILE A 192 22.99 26.82 17.64
C ILE A 192 22.81 27.70 18.88
N ALA A 193 23.50 27.39 19.99
CA ALA A 193 23.51 28.23 21.20
C ALA A 193 24.17 29.60 20.96
N VAL A 194 25.19 29.68 20.09
CA VAL A 194 25.77 30.96 19.64
C VAL A 194 24.80 31.77 18.77
N LYS A 195 23.79 31.14 18.17
CA LYS A 195 22.82 31.82 17.30
C LYS A 195 21.67 32.51 18.02
N GLU A 196 21.48 32.28 19.32
CA GLU A 196 20.38 32.90 20.07
C GLU A 196 20.76 34.18 20.82
N ASP A 197 22.06 34.51 20.99
CA ASP A 197 22.48 35.69 21.78
C ASP A 197 23.37 36.72 21.05
N GLU A 198 23.83 36.47 19.82
CA GLU A 198 24.74 37.39 19.10
C GLU A 198 24.09 38.07 17.88
N CYS A 199 23.09 38.92 18.15
CA CYS A 199 22.68 39.96 17.19
C CYS A 199 23.69 41.15 17.14
N LEU A 200 24.78 41.11 17.90
CA LEU A 200 25.75 42.21 18.00
C LEU A 200 27.19 41.72 18.17
N SER A 201 27.94 41.52 17.08
CA SER A 201 29.37 41.89 16.95
C SER A 201 29.97 41.42 15.61
N LEU A 202 29.71 42.19 14.56
CA LEU A 202 30.39 42.08 13.25
C LEU A 202 31.94 42.22 13.35
N ALA A 203 32.46 42.65 14.50
CA ALA A 203 33.89 42.84 14.73
C ALA A 203 34.65 41.52 14.99
N GLY A 204 34.04 40.57 15.70
CA GLY A 204 34.68 39.28 16.02
C GLY A 204 34.90 38.40 14.80
N ILE A 205 33.92 38.40 13.88
CA ILE A 205 34.00 37.66 12.62
C ILE A 205 35.10 38.24 11.72
N LYS A 206 35.27 39.57 11.69
CA LYS A 206 36.34 40.20 10.91
C LYS A 206 37.73 39.85 11.44
N GLN A 207 37.89 39.80 12.77
CA GLN A 207 39.16 39.41 13.40
C GLN A 207 39.52 37.94 13.09
N ALA A 208 38.58 37.01 13.25
CA ALA A 208 38.81 35.59 12.97
C ALA A 208 39.09 35.30 11.50
N ILE A 209 38.44 36.03 10.58
CA ILE A 209 38.73 35.94 9.15
C ILE A 209 40.12 36.50 8.85
N SER A 210 40.52 37.63 9.45
CA SER A 210 41.87 38.18 9.29
C SER A 210 42.97 37.23 9.78
N GLU A 211 42.80 36.60 10.94
CA GLU A 211 43.77 35.65 11.49
C GLU A 211 43.87 34.36 10.66
N ALA A 212 42.73 33.84 10.17
CA ALA A 212 42.70 32.67 9.29
C ALA A 212 43.34 32.95 7.91
N VAL A 213 43.15 34.16 7.39
CA VAL A 213 43.76 34.61 6.13
C VAL A 213 45.27 34.78 6.28
N GLU A 214 45.76 35.37 7.37
CA GLU A 214 47.21 35.49 7.63
C GLU A 214 47.88 34.12 7.83
N ALA A 215 47.24 33.20 8.57
CA ALA A 215 47.77 31.84 8.75
C ALA A 215 47.84 31.05 7.42
N ALA A 216 46.82 31.17 6.58
CA ALA A 216 46.79 30.53 5.27
C ALA A 216 47.82 31.14 4.30
N MET A 217 47.95 32.48 4.29
CA MET A 217 48.98 33.16 3.47
C MET A 217 50.40 32.83 3.94
N GLY A 218 50.62 32.70 5.26
CA GLY A 218 51.91 32.26 5.81
C GLY A 218 52.30 30.85 5.41
N SER A 219 51.34 29.92 5.35
CA SER A 219 51.60 28.56 4.85
C SER A 219 51.84 28.52 3.34
N TYR A 220 51.24 29.44 2.58
CA TYR A 220 51.38 29.49 1.14
C TYR A 220 52.69 30.14 0.70
N MET A 221 53.12 31.21 1.34
CA MET A 221 54.43 31.82 1.11
C MET A 221 55.55 30.78 1.37
N LYS A 222 55.46 30.00 2.45
CA LYS A 222 56.41 28.91 2.72
C LYS A 222 56.43 27.82 1.64
N LYS A 223 55.29 27.51 1.00
CA LYS A 223 55.23 26.55 -0.11
C LYS A 223 55.79 27.14 -1.40
N ILE A 224 55.49 28.40 -1.71
CA ILE A 224 56.05 29.10 -2.86
C ILE A 224 57.57 29.21 -2.72
N ASP A 225 58.07 29.60 -1.55
CA ASP A 225 59.51 29.69 -1.28
C ASP A 225 60.18 28.32 -1.42
N SER A 226 59.51 27.24 -0.98
CA SER A 226 60.00 25.86 -1.16
C SER A 226 59.99 25.42 -2.63
N THR A 227 59.01 25.82 -3.43
CA THR A 227 58.96 25.52 -4.87
C THR A 227 59.90 26.40 -5.69
N MET A 228 60.07 27.67 -5.32
CA MET A 228 61.05 28.57 -5.94
C MET A 228 62.47 28.09 -5.63
N ALA A 229 62.77 27.67 -4.41
CA ALA A 229 64.04 27.05 -4.06
C ALA A 229 64.32 25.75 -4.84
N LYS A 230 63.26 24.99 -5.20
CA LYS A 230 63.38 23.81 -6.07
C LYS A 230 63.50 24.18 -7.56
N MET A 231 62.86 25.27 -8.01
CA MET A 231 62.95 25.81 -9.37
C MET A 231 64.33 26.43 -9.65
N SER A 232 64.95 27.08 -8.66
CA SER A 232 66.33 27.59 -8.77
C SER A 232 67.39 26.48 -8.89
N ALA A 233 67.02 25.23 -8.62
CA ALA A 233 67.90 24.08 -8.74
C ALA A 233 67.74 23.30 -10.07
N ALA A 234 66.74 23.63 -10.90
CA ALA A 234 66.44 22.92 -12.14
C ALA A 234 66.49 23.88 -13.34
N ASN A 235 67.63 23.93 -14.02
CA ASN A 235 67.84 24.72 -15.24
C ASN A 235 67.18 24.04 -16.46
N GLY A 236 66.01 24.53 -16.88
CA GLY A 236 65.37 24.11 -18.14
C GLY A 236 63.99 24.74 -18.34
N GLU A 237 63.93 25.97 -18.86
CA GLU A 237 62.70 26.79 -18.91
C GLU A 237 61.69 26.40 -20.02
N ASP A 238 62.11 25.74 -21.10
CA ASP A 238 61.23 25.53 -22.27
C ASP A 238 60.38 24.24 -22.23
N ASP A 239 60.84 23.17 -21.57
CA ASP A 239 60.05 21.92 -21.45
C ASP A 239 58.92 22.02 -20.40
N MET A 240 59.01 23.01 -19.50
CA MET A 240 58.12 23.15 -18.36
C MET A 240 56.77 23.80 -18.72
N ALA A 241 56.77 24.80 -19.62
CA ALA A 241 55.54 25.44 -20.08
C ALA A 241 54.68 24.50 -20.94
N ARG A 242 55.31 23.59 -21.69
CA ARG A 242 54.60 22.51 -22.41
C ARG A 242 53.97 21.50 -21.48
N SER A 243 54.68 21.08 -20.43
CA SER A 243 54.17 20.12 -19.45
C SER A 243 52.93 20.63 -18.71
N VAL A 244 52.91 21.91 -18.31
CA VAL A 244 51.77 22.52 -17.60
C VAL A 244 50.54 22.68 -18.52
N ASN A 245 50.73 23.07 -19.78
CA ASN A 245 49.61 23.16 -20.73
C ASN A 245 49.05 21.78 -21.10
N LEU A 246 49.91 20.76 -21.22
CA LEU A 246 49.48 19.38 -21.47
C LEU A 246 48.68 18.82 -20.28
N ALA A 247 49.16 19.03 -19.04
CA ALA A 247 48.46 18.60 -17.83
C ALA A 247 47.11 19.32 -17.65
N ARG A 248 46.99 20.57 -18.11
CA ARG A 248 45.71 21.30 -18.10
C ARG A 248 44.72 20.74 -19.13
N SER A 249 45.18 20.40 -20.33
CA SER A 249 44.36 19.80 -21.40
C SER A 249 43.80 18.44 -20.97
N VAL A 250 44.66 17.57 -20.43
CA VAL A 250 44.28 16.20 -20.02
C VAL A 250 43.23 16.22 -18.90
N ASN A 251 43.34 17.17 -17.96
CA ASN A 251 42.36 17.30 -16.87
C ASN A 251 41.00 17.85 -17.35
N GLN A 252 40.97 18.60 -18.46
CA GLN A 252 39.73 19.10 -19.02
C GLN A 252 39.00 18.01 -19.82
N GLU A 253 39.72 17.25 -20.65
CA GLU A 253 39.16 16.11 -21.40
C GLU A 253 38.60 15.03 -20.47
N GLU A 254 39.29 14.73 -19.36
CA GLU A 254 38.81 13.75 -18.37
C GLU A 254 37.52 14.22 -17.65
N LEU A 255 37.38 15.52 -17.41
CA LEU A 255 36.17 16.09 -16.81
C LEU A 255 34.99 16.02 -17.80
N GLU A 256 35.21 16.38 -19.06
CA GLU A 256 34.20 16.31 -20.12
C GLU A 256 33.74 14.86 -20.34
N ARG A 257 34.66 13.90 -20.36
CA ARG A 257 34.36 12.47 -20.46
C ARG A 257 33.47 11.97 -19.32
N ARG A 258 33.75 12.38 -18.08
CA ARG A 258 32.95 11.99 -16.90
C ARG A 258 31.55 12.60 -16.89
N ILE A 259 31.41 13.82 -17.40
CA ILE A 259 30.09 14.46 -17.53
C ILE A 259 29.26 13.73 -18.60
N GLU A 260 29.88 13.33 -19.72
CA GLU A 260 29.19 12.55 -20.75
C GLU A 260 28.78 11.16 -20.24
N GLU A 261 29.70 10.41 -19.62
CA GLU A 261 29.40 9.09 -19.03
C GLU A 261 28.25 9.16 -18.00
N ALA A 262 28.23 10.19 -17.14
CA ALA A 262 27.15 10.40 -16.19
C ALA A 262 25.81 10.75 -16.88
N SER A 263 25.87 11.55 -17.95
CA SER A 263 24.69 11.94 -18.74
C SER A 263 24.12 10.77 -19.53
N GLU A 264 24.96 9.91 -20.10
CA GLU A 264 24.56 8.68 -20.79
C GLU A 264 23.90 7.69 -19.83
N GLY A 265 24.47 7.51 -18.64
CA GLY A 265 23.87 6.68 -17.58
C GLY A 265 22.46 7.13 -17.22
N GLN A 266 22.27 8.45 -17.05
CA GLN A 266 20.94 9.01 -16.81
C GLN A 266 19.97 8.77 -17.98
N ARG A 267 20.40 8.95 -19.23
CA ARG A 267 19.55 8.69 -20.41
C ARG A 267 19.12 7.22 -20.47
N HIS A 268 20.04 6.30 -20.20
CA HIS A 268 19.75 4.87 -20.16
C HIS A 268 18.74 4.52 -19.06
N ASP A 269 18.88 5.10 -17.86
CA ASP A 269 17.95 4.89 -16.76
C ASP A 269 16.55 5.43 -17.07
N PHE A 270 16.46 6.60 -17.69
CA PHE A 270 15.18 7.15 -18.18
C PHE A 270 14.55 6.27 -19.26
N GLN A 271 15.35 5.74 -20.19
CA GLN A 271 14.85 4.85 -21.24
C GLN A 271 14.30 3.55 -20.64
N LYS A 272 15.03 2.95 -19.69
CA LYS A 272 14.60 1.74 -18.98
C LYS A 272 13.34 1.97 -18.14
N LEU A 273 13.21 3.14 -17.53
CA LEU A 273 11.99 3.53 -16.81
C LEU A 273 10.81 3.67 -17.78
N ASN A 274 11.02 4.27 -18.95
CA ASN A 274 9.99 4.42 -19.98
C ASN A 274 9.53 3.05 -20.51
N GLU A 275 10.45 2.13 -20.79
CA GLU A 275 10.12 0.76 -21.19
C GLU A 275 9.30 0.02 -20.13
N ARG A 276 9.62 0.20 -18.84
CA ARG A 276 8.82 -0.34 -17.73
C ARG A 276 7.42 0.26 -17.68
N PHE A 277 7.28 1.56 -17.94
CA PHE A 277 5.99 2.22 -17.99
C PHE A 277 5.14 1.68 -19.15
N ASP A 278 5.74 1.51 -20.33
CA ASP A 278 5.06 0.94 -21.50
C ASP A 278 4.61 -0.51 -21.25
N ALA A 279 5.46 -1.33 -20.61
CA ALA A 279 5.10 -2.70 -20.22
C ALA A 279 3.92 -2.73 -19.23
N MET A 280 3.94 -1.87 -18.21
CA MET A 280 2.85 -1.75 -17.23
C MET A 280 1.54 -1.29 -17.88
N MET A 281 1.60 -0.31 -18.77
CA MET A 281 0.41 0.18 -19.49
C MET A 281 -0.15 -0.88 -20.44
N SER A 282 0.72 -1.67 -21.09
CA SER A 282 0.31 -2.81 -21.91
C SER A 282 -0.40 -3.87 -21.09
N GLN A 283 0.15 -4.23 -19.92
CA GLN A 283 -0.45 -5.18 -18.99
C GLN A 283 -1.83 -4.71 -18.51
N ASN A 284 -1.96 -3.44 -18.08
CA ASN A 284 -3.25 -2.89 -17.65
C ASN A 284 -4.31 -2.92 -18.77
N ARG A 285 -3.91 -2.69 -20.02
CA ARG A 285 -4.83 -2.81 -21.17
C ARG A 285 -5.26 -4.26 -21.38
N ALA A 286 -4.35 -5.22 -21.26
CA ALA A 286 -4.63 -6.64 -21.39
C ALA A 286 -5.54 -7.15 -20.27
N GLU A 287 -5.27 -6.80 -19.02
CA GLU A 287 -6.12 -7.14 -17.86
C GLU A 287 -7.50 -6.49 -17.98
N GLY A 288 -7.57 -5.22 -18.39
CA GLY A 288 -8.84 -4.55 -18.64
C GLY A 288 -9.66 -5.21 -19.76
N ALA A 289 -9.00 -5.76 -20.79
CA ALA A 289 -9.68 -6.53 -21.84
C ALA A 289 -10.20 -7.87 -21.29
N ARG A 290 -9.41 -8.56 -20.46
CA ARG A 290 -9.81 -9.82 -19.82
C ARG A 290 -11.02 -9.64 -18.92
N LEU A 291 -11.03 -8.61 -18.07
CA LEU A 291 -12.15 -8.29 -17.19
C LEU A 291 -13.44 -8.00 -17.98
N ARG A 292 -13.35 -7.27 -19.10
CA ARG A 292 -14.52 -7.03 -19.97
C ARG A 292 -15.05 -8.33 -20.58
N ALA A 293 -14.17 -9.26 -20.93
CA ALA A 293 -14.58 -10.58 -21.43
C ALA A 293 -15.27 -11.41 -20.34
N GLU A 294 -14.69 -11.47 -19.13
CA GLU A 294 -15.28 -12.17 -17.98
C GLU A 294 -16.66 -11.58 -17.60
N VAL A 295 -16.80 -10.25 -17.59
CA VAL A 295 -18.09 -9.58 -17.33
C VAL A 295 -19.13 -9.91 -18.41
N ALA A 296 -18.73 -9.95 -19.68
CA ALA A 296 -19.62 -10.31 -20.77
C ALA A 296 -20.06 -11.78 -20.67
N GLU A 297 -19.17 -12.68 -20.28
CA GLU A 297 -19.47 -14.10 -20.05
C GLU A 297 -20.46 -14.28 -18.90
N LEU A 298 -20.24 -13.63 -17.76
CA LEU A 298 -21.16 -13.63 -16.62
C LEU A 298 -22.54 -13.09 -17.00
N GLN A 299 -22.59 -12.01 -17.79
CA GLN A 299 -23.85 -11.43 -18.25
C GLN A 299 -24.61 -12.39 -19.18
N ASN A 300 -23.90 -13.15 -20.01
CA ASN A 300 -24.51 -14.18 -20.86
C ASN A 300 -24.99 -15.38 -20.04
N ALA A 301 -24.22 -15.82 -19.05
CA ALA A 301 -24.63 -16.90 -18.14
C ALA A 301 -25.90 -16.52 -17.35
N LEU A 302 -25.99 -15.27 -16.87
CA LEU A 302 -27.16 -14.77 -16.17
C LEU A 302 -28.40 -14.76 -17.08
N LYS A 303 -28.26 -14.32 -18.34
CA LYS A 303 -29.35 -14.35 -19.32
C LYS A 303 -29.81 -15.78 -19.64
N ALA A 304 -28.87 -16.72 -19.77
CA ALA A 304 -29.19 -18.13 -20.02
C ALA A 304 -29.93 -18.77 -18.83
N ALA A 305 -29.56 -18.41 -17.60
CA ALA A 305 -30.26 -18.85 -16.40
C ALA A 305 -31.69 -18.30 -16.32
N GLN A 306 -31.91 -17.05 -16.75
CA GLN A 306 -33.25 -16.45 -16.82
C GLN A 306 -34.13 -17.10 -17.90
N SER A 307 -33.57 -17.48 -19.05
CA SER A 307 -34.35 -18.12 -20.12
C SER A 307 -34.75 -19.58 -19.84
N ASN A 308 -34.05 -20.28 -18.95
CA ASN A 308 -34.38 -21.67 -18.58
C ASN A 308 -35.44 -21.79 -17.47
N GLY A 309 -35.93 -20.67 -16.93
CA GLY A 309 -36.91 -20.65 -15.85
C GLY A 309 -38.38 -20.63 -16.29
N ASP A 310 -38.67 -20.53 -17.59
CA ASP A 310 -40.05 -20.26 -18.04
C ASP A 310 -40.70 -21.48 -18.70
N GLY A 311 -41.49 -22.19 -17.91
CA GLY A 311 -42.16 -23.41 -18.30
C GLY A 311 -43.45 -23.68 -17.52
N ARG A 312 -44.41 -22.74 -17.50
CA ARG A 312 -45.85 -23.11 -17.50
C ARG A 312 -46.78 -21.98 -17.97
N PRO A 313 -47.82 -22.28 -18.79
CA PRO A 313 -48.69 -21.28 -19.39
C PRO A 313 -49.97 -21.04 -18.57
N GLY A 314 -50.49 -19.82 -18.63
CA GLY A 314 -51.83 -19.49 -18.13
C GLY A 314 -52.06 -17.99 -18.05
N GLY A 315 -52.71 -17.44 -19.08
CA GLY A 315 -53.02 -16.02 -19.19
C GLY A 315 -54.01 -15.50 -18.14
N GLY A 316 -53.81 -14.25 -17.76
CA GLY A 316 -54.70 -13.42 -16.95
C GLY A 316 -54.08 -12.02 -16.81
N PRO A 317 -54.87 -10.93 -16.86
CA PRO A 317 -54.35 -9.61 -17.22
C PRO A 317 -53.61 -8.93 -16.07
N VAL A 318 -52.46 -8.38 -16.44
CA VAL A 318 -51.68 -7.27 -15.88
C VAL A 318 -52.27 -6.62 -14.61
N PRO A 319 -51.47 -6.58 -13.54
CA PRO A 319 -51.14 -5.31 -12.94
C PRO A 319 -49.63 -5.03 -12.97
N ASP A 320 -49.41 -3.76 -13.27
CA ASP A 320 -48.19 -2.96 -13.32
C ASP A 320 -47.21 -3.22 -12.16
N VAL A 321 -45.98 -3.63 -12.54
CA VAL A 321 -44.66 -3.24 -12.02
C VAL A 321 -44.47 -3.01 -10.51
N GLY A 322 -43.63 -3.86 -9.89
CA GLY A 322 -42.88 -3.48 -8.68
C GLY A 322 -42.60 -4.62 -7.69
N GLY A 323 -41.91 -5.67 -8.13
CA GLY A 323 -41.37 -6.70 -7.21
C GLY A 323 -40.14 -6.17 -6.46
N GLU A 324 -40.35 -5.32 -5.47
CA GLU A 324 -39.40 -5.16 -4.37
C GLU A 324 -39.51 -6.39 -3.46
N GLU A 325 -38.37 -6.92 -3.07
CA GLU A 325 -38.24 -7.96 -2.06
C GLU A 325 -39.15 -7.65 -0.87
N GLU A 326 -39.86 -8.69 -0.41
CA GLU A 326 -40.73 -8.75 0.75
C GLU A 326 -39.94 -8.44 2.04
N LEU A 327 -39.48 -7.20 2.19
CA LEU A 327 -38.96 -6.63 3.41
C LEU A 327 -40.16 -6.03 4.13
N GLU A 328 -40.60 -6.74 5.17
CA GLU A 328 -41.54 -6.34 6.22
C GLU A 328 -41.91 -4.86 6.14
N GLN A 329 -43.19 -4.57 5.86
CA GLN A 329 -43.73 -3.23 5.85
C GLN A 329 -43.64 -2.64 7.27
N ILE A 330 -42.52 -1.98 7.56
CA ILE A 330 -42.34 -1.16 8.76
C ILE A 330 -43.53 -0.21 8.85
N SER A 331 -44.22 -0.21 9.99
CA SER A 331 -45.34 0.69 10.22
C SER A 331 -44.89 2.13 10.01
N ALA A 332 -45.74 2.99 9.42
CA ALA A 332 -45.44 4.41 9.24
C ALA A 332 -45.07 5.11 10.57
N GLU A 333 -45.56 4.57 11.68
CA GLU A 333 -45.27 5.03 13.03
C GLU A 333 -43.85 4.62 13.48
N GLU A 334 -43.44 3.38 13.18
CA GLU A 334 -42.09 2.87 13.43
C GLU A 334 -41.06 3.59 12.56
N GLN A 335 -41.37 3.83 11.29
CA GLN A 335 -40.50 4.59 10.39
C GLN A 335 -40.31 6.03 10.89
N LYS A 336 -41.36 6.66 11.42
CA LYS A 336 -41.29 7.99 12.04
C LYS A 336 -40.45 7.98 13.32
N GLN A 337 -40.59 6.94 14.15
CA GLN A 337 -39.78 6.77 15.36
C GLN A 337 -38.29 6.56 15.01
N LEU A 338 -38.00 5.72 14.01
CA LEU A 338 -36.64 5.45 13.52
C LEU A 338 -35.99 6.71 12.93
N THR A 339 -36.74 7.43 12.11
CA THR A 339 -36.30 8.71 11.51
C THR A 339 -36.00 9.73 12.61
N ASN A 340 -36.83 9.82 13.64
CA ASN A 340 -36.60 10.72 14.77
C ASN A 340 -35.42 10.29 15.65
N ALA A 341 -35.25 8.98 15.88
CA ALA A 341 -34.11 8.44 16.64
C ALA A 341 -32.79 8.74 15.93
N ILE A 342 -32.75 8.58 14.60
CA ILE A 342 -31.55 8.83 13.80
C ILE A 342 -31.30 10.32 13.56
N ALA A 343 -32.35 11.13 13.47
CA ALA A 343 -32.20 12.58 13.49
C ALA A 343 -31.57 13.08 14.80
N LYS A 344 -31.73 12.33 15.90
CA LYS A 344 -31.14 12.64 17.22
C LYS A 344 -29.84 11.89 17.53
N SER A 345 -29.47 10.87 16.74
CA SER A 345 -28.25 10.12 16.96
C SER A 345 -27.01 10.96 16.63
N ASP A 346 -25.90 10.63 17.28
CA ASP A 346 -24.59 11.19 16.98
C ASP A 346 -24.04 10.52 15.72
N TRP A 347 -23.86 11.33 14.68
CA TRP A 347 -23.31 10.89 13.40
C TRP A 347 -21.80 11.16 13.39
N PRO A 348 -21.00 10.36 12.67
CA PRO A 348 -19.57 10.63 12.52
C PRO A 348 -19.35 11.99 11.85
N THR A 349 -18.39 12.76 12.34
CA THR A 349 -18.06 14.07 11.79
C THR A 349 -17.00 13.97 10.71
N PHE A 350 -17.13 14.72 9.61
CA PHE A 350 -16.19 14.70 8.49
C PHE A 350 -15.63 16.10 8.20
N SER A 351 -14.32 16.29 8.42
CA SER A 351 -13.62 17.57 8.20
C SER A 351 -12.99 17.71 6.81
N GLY A 352 -12.82 16.61 6.09
CA GLY A 352 -12.07 16.55 4.83
C GLY A 352 -10.56 16.79 4.98
N LYS A 353 -10.02 16.88 6.20
CA LYS A 353 -8.59 17.09 6.50
C LYS A 353 -7.85 15.84 6.99
N GLY A 354 -8.57 14.87 7.54
CA GLY A 354 -8.01 13.63 8.09
C GLY A 354 -7.50 12.66 7.02
N GLU A 355 -6.54 11.80 7.39
CA GLU A 355 -5.87 10.89 6.46
C GLU A 355 -6.75 9.78 5.88
N TYR A 356 -7.90 9.46 6.47
CA TYR A 356 -8.85 8.49 5.96
C TYR A 356 -10.20 8.79 6.59
N ASP A 357 -11.22 9.10 5.79
CA ASP A 357 -12.58 9.02 6.34
C ASP A 357 -13.69 9.15 5.28
N HIS A 358 -13.41 9.61 4.05
CA HIS A 358 -14.53 9.89 3.13
C HIS A 358 -15.27 8.61 2.70
N MET A 359 -14.57 7.48 2.52
CA MET A 359 -15.20 6.20 2.18
C MET A 359 -15.91 5.59 3.39
N ASP A 360 -15.30 5.60 4.56
CA ASP A 360 -15.91 5.07 5.78
C ASP A 360 -17.12 5.90 6.21
N PHE A 361 -17.03 7.23 6.12
CA PHE A 361 -18.14 8.16 6.27
C PHE A 361 -19.28 7.88 5.28
N ILE A 362 -18.97 7.68 3.99
CA ILE A 362 -19.98 7.34 2.97
C ILE A 362 -20.60 5.97 3.27
N HIS A 363 -19.80 4.96 3.62
CA HIS A 363 -20.28 3.62 3.94
C HIS A 363 -21.15 3.60 5.19
N TRP A 364 -20.82 4.43 6.19
CA TRP A 364 -21.64 4.60 7.38
C TRP A 364 -23.00 5.20 7.01
N ILE A 365 -23.02 6.26 6.20
CA ILE A 365 -24.29 6.88 5.75
C ILE A 365 -25.11 5.91 4.89
N ASP A 366 -24.48 5.18 3.96
CA ASP A 366 -25.15 4.17 3.14
C ASP A 366 -25.75 3.05 4.00
N SER A 367 -25.03 2.61 5.03
CA SER A 367 -25.51 1.60 5.99
C SER A 367 -26.68 2.14 6.80
N ALA A 368 -26.58 3.39 7.30
CA ALA A 368 -27.67 4.05 7.98
C ALA A 368 -28.91 4.12 7.07
N GLN A 369 -28.76 4.60 5.82
CA GLN A 369 -29.85 4.69 4.85
C GLN A 369 -30.49 3.31 4.58
N ARG A 370 -29.68 2.27 4.36
CA ARG A 370 -30.15 0.91 4.06
C ARG A 370 -30.94 0.30 5.21
N HIS A 371 -30.42 0.40 6.43
CA HIS A 371 -31.00 -0.27 7.59
C HIS A 371 -32.16 0.50 8.22
N SER A 372 -32.23 1.81 7.99
CA SER A 372 -33.23 2.66 8.65
C SER A 372 -34.20 3.37 7.71
N ARG A 373 -34.04 3.22 6.40
CA ARG A 373 -34.86 3.87 5.37
C ARG A 373 -35.00 5.39 5.57
N VAL A 374 -33.96 6.03 6.11
CA VAL A 374 -33.92 7.48 6.29
C VAL A 374 -33.98 8.16 4.92
N SER A 375 -34.86 9.15 4.79
CA SER A 375 -35.01 9.86 3.52
C SER A 375 -33.78 10.70 3.19
N ASP A 376 -33.45 10.79 1.90
CA ASP A 376 -32.30 11.56 1.41
C ASP A 376 -32.32 13.02 1.91
N GLY A 377 -33.50 13.63 2.02
CA GLY A 377 -33.64 15.00 2.54
C GLY A 377 -33.13 15.17 3.97
N VAL A 378 -33.34 14.16 4.83
CA VAL A 378 -32.82 14.16 6.21
C VAL A 378 -31.31 13.98 6.21
N ILE A 379 -30.77 13.11 5.35
CA ILE A 379 -29.32 12.92 5.17
C ILE A 379 -28.67 14.25 4.76
N VAL A 380 -29.21 14.91 3.72
CA VAL A 380 -28.70 16.18 3.22
C VAL A 380 -28.76 17.29 4.28
N LEU A 381 -29.84 17.34 5.07
CA LEU A 381 -29.93 18.28 6.19
C LEU A 381 -28.87 17.97 7.26
N LYS A 382 -28.63 16.70 7.57
CA LYS A 382 -27.60 16.26 8.53
C LYS A 382 -26.19 16.61 8.06
N LEU A 383 -25.89 16.56 6.76
CA LEU A 383 -24.59 16.97 6.20
C LEU A 383 -24.16 18.38 6.67
N LEU A 384 -25.10 19.32 6.84
CA LEU A 384 -24.78 20.66 7.35
C LEU A 384 -24.16 20.66 8.75
N THR A 385 -24.49 19.66 9.56
CA THR A 385 -24.07 19.55 10.97
C THR A 385 -22.85 18.67 11.15
N ILE A 386 -22.78 17.57 10.40
CA ILE A 386 -21.74 16.54 10.56
C ILE A 386 -20.48 16.86 9.74
N LEU A 387 -20.60 17.62 8.65
CA LEU A 387 -19.44 18.17 7.96
C LEU A 387 -18.83 19.27 8.81
N THR A 388 -17.50 19.32 8.91
CA THR A 388 -16.75 20.33 9.67
C THR A 388 -15.71 21.01 8.78
N ASP A 389 -15.14 22.13 9.26
CA ASP A 389 -14.07 22.88 8.59
C ASP A 389 -14.29 23.14 7.09
N GLY A 390 -13.30 22.78 6.26
CA GLY A 390 -13.30 23.00 4.82
C GLY A 390 -14.38 22.18 4.12
N ALA A 391 -14.73 21.00 4.63
CA ALA A 391 -15.79 20.18 4.07
C ALA A 391 -17.16 20.83 4.22
N ARG A 392 -17.45 21.45 5.38
CA ARG A 392 -18.68 22.23 5.59
C ARG A 392 -18.76 23.42 4.65
N SER A 393 -17.67 24.17 4.51
CA SER A 393 -17.63 25.33 3.63
C SER A 393 -17.88 24.94 2.17
N TRP A 394 -17.20 23.89 1.70
CA TRP A 394 -17.37 23.37 0.34
C TRP A 394 -18.81 22.90 0.09
N PHE A 395 -19.40 22.16 1.03
CA PHE A 395 -20.76 21.66 0.90
C PHE A 395 -21.79 22.79 0.80
N LYS A 396 -21.70 23.83 1.65
CA LYS A 396 -22.59 25.00 1.58
C LYS A 396 -22.52 25.70 0.22
N THR A 397 -21.31 25.87 -0.34
CA THR A 397 -21.13 26.47 -1.66
C THR A 397 -21.75 25.60 -2.75
N MET A 398 -21.51 24.28 -2.73
CA MET A 398 -22.08 23.36 -3.71
C MET A 398 -23.61 23.25 -3.58
N GLU A 399 -24.15 23.28 -2.36
CA GLU A 399 -25.59 23.17 -2.11
C GLU A 399 -26.33 24.39 -2.67
N ALA A 400 -25.76 25.58 -2.52
CA ALA A 400 -26.30 26.81 -3.11
C ALA A 400 -26.39 26.74 -4.64
N VAL A 401 -25.44 26.05 -5.29
CA VAL A 401 -25.36 25.92 -6.75
C VAL A 401 -26.27 24.82 -7.28
N HIS A 402 -26.21 23.61 -6.68
CA HIS A 402 -26.88 22.43 -7.23
C HIS A 402 -28.25 22.14 -6.64
N LYS A 403 -28.56 22.61 -5.42
CA LYS A 403 -29.85 22.46 -4.71
C LYS A 403 -30.45 21.05 -4.78
N ASN A 404 -29.60 20.02 -4.81
CA ASN A 404 -30.04 18.64 -4.95
C ASN A 404 -30.31 18.02 -3.57
N ARG A 405 -31.42 17.29 -3.43
CA ARG A 405 -31.80 16.61 -2.18
C ARG A 405 -31.45 15.12 -2.17
N LYS A 406 -30.91 14.57 -3.25
CA LYS A 406 -30.59 13.14 -3.35
C LYS A 406 -29.21 12.83 -2.77
N TRP A 407 -29.13 11.84 -1.88
CA TRP A 407 -27.86 11.42 -1.27
C TRP A 407 -26.88 10.89 -2.33
N SER A 408 -27.38 10.16 -3.33
CA SER A 408 -26.56 9.63 -4.42
C SER A 408 -25.76 10.70 -5.18
N PHE A 409 -26.33 11.89 -5.36
CA PHE A 409 -25.61 13.02 -5.95
C PHE A 409 -24.48 13.51 -5.05
N TRP A 410 -24.78 13.72 -3.76
CA TRP A 410 -23.80 14.22 -2.78
C TRP A 410 -22.67 13.23 -2.52
N ARG A 411 -22.98 11.93 -2.52
CA ARG A 411 -21.99 10.86 -2.49
C ARG A 411 -21.02 10.96 -3.67
N ALA A 412 -21.53 11.11 -4.89
CA ALA A 412 -20.70 11.22 -6.08
C ALA A 412 -19.79 12.47 -6.03
N GLU A 413 -20.32 13.61 -5.60
CA GLU A 413 -19.54 14.84 -5.46
C GLU A 413 -18.51 14.77 -4.31
N LEU A 414 -18.82 14.10 -3.20
CA LEU A 414 -17.86 13.81 -2.13
C LEU A 414 -16.71 12.93 -2.64
N CYS A 415 -17.02 11.83 -3.34
CA CYS A 415 -16.00 10.99 -3.98
C CYS A 415 -15.16 11.77 -4.99
N LYS A 416 -15.78 12.65 -5.79
CA LYS A 416 -15.07 13.47 -6.76
C LYS A 416 -14.14 14.49 -6.10
N LYS A 417 -14.57 15.12 -5.00
CA LYS A 417 -13.80 16.15 -4.30
C LYS A 417 -12.67 15.56 -3.46
N TYR A 418 -12.94 14.48 -2.73
CA TYR A 418 -12.03 13.92 -1.72
C TYR A 418 -11.38 12.59 -2.15
N GLY A 419 -11.88 11.93 -3.20
CA GLY A 419 -11.29 10.73 -3.80
C GLY A 419 -10.43 10.99 -5.04
N THR A 420 -9.81 12.17 -5.15
CA THR A 420 -9.01 12.53 -6.33
C THR A 420 -7.70 11.74 -6.45
N ALA A 421 -7.14 11.67 -7.67
CA ALA A 421 -5.84 11.05 -7.94
C ALA A 421 -4.68 11.64 -7.10
N SER A 422 -4.80 12.90 -6.66
CA SER A 422 -3.82 13.51 -5.75
C SER A 422 -3.85 12.88 -4.35
N TRP A 423 -5.03 12.47 -3.87
CA TRP A 423 -5.14 11.72 -2.62
C TRP A 423 -4.56 10.32 -2.78
N LYS A 424 -4.89 9.64 -3.89
CA LYS A 424 -4.36 8.31 -4.20
C LYS A 424 -2.82 8.32 -4.24
N ARG A 425 -2.23 9.31 -4.91
CA ARG A 425 -0.78 9.51 -4.98
C ARG A 425 -0.18 9.82 -3.60
N LYS A 426 -0.80 10.69 -2.80
CA LYS A 426 -0.37 10.96 -1.43
C LYS A 426 -0.39 9.72 -0.55
N LYS A 427 -1.31 8.78 -0.79
CA LYS A 427 -1.40 7.50 -0.08
C LYS A 427 -0.35 6.50 -0.53
N GLU A 428 -0.10 6.40 -1.83
CA GLU A 428 1.04 5.66 -2.37
C GLU A 428 2.36 6.20 -1.79
N ASP A 429 2.54 7.53 -1.76
CA ASP A 429 3.72 8.18 -1.19
C ASP A 429 3.86 7.95 0.32
N ALA A 430 2.77 8.03 1.09
CA ALA A 430 2.78 7.76 2.53
C ALA A 430 3.08 6.29 2.84
N PHE A 431 2.50 5.36 2.08
CA PHE A 431 2.79 3.93 2.18
C PHE A 431 4.25 3.62 1.80
N ASP A 432 4.77 4.28 0.76
CA ASP A 432 6.17 4.15 0.35
C ASP A 432 7.14 4.78 1.36
N ALA A 433 6.74 5.84 2.06
CA ALA A 433 7.50 6.46 3.13
C ALA A 433 7.46 5.65 4.43
N ASP A 434 6.36 4.94 4.70
CA ASP A 434 6.19 4.03 5.83
C ASP A 434 6.86 2.66 5.60
N LYS A 435 7.73 2.57 4.60
CA LYS A 435 8.66 1.44 4.47
C LYS A 435 9.57 1.44 5.68
N PHE A 436 9.50 0.35 6.43
CA PHE A 436 10.37 0.05 7.57
C PHE A 436 11.83 0.46 7.30
N VAL A 437 12.29 1.53 7.94
CA VAL A 437 13.71 1.86 8.01
C VAL A 437 14.27 1.07 9.19
N ALA A 438 14.96 -0.03 8.90
CA ALA A 438 15.58 -0.86 9.92
C ALA A 438 16.49 0.00 10.82
N GLY A 439 16.13 0.14 12.10
CA GLY A 439 16.91 0.85 13.12
C GLY A 439 16.30 2.13 13.70
N VAL A 440 15.12 2.56 13.27
CA VAL A 440 14.43 3.75 13.81
C VAL A 440 13.08 3.37 14.41
N THR A 441 13.08 2.59 15.47
CA THR A 441 11.93 2.50 16.38
C THR A 441 12.32 3.17 17.68
N VAL A 442 11.88 4.41 17.88
CA VAL A 442 11.96 5.05 19.19
C VAL A 442 11.01 4.26 20.11
N PRO A 443 11.47 3.79 21.27
CA PRO A 443 10.59 3.13 22.23
C PRO A 443 9.45 4.10 22.59
N SER A 444 8.22 3.63 22.52
CA SER A 444 7.10 4.35 23.15
C SER A 444 7.20 4.09 24.65
N ASP A 445 7.37 5.15 25.44
CA ASP A 445 7.39 5.12 26.92
C ASP A 445 6.10 4.54 27.51
#